data_AF-A0A959ECW2-F1
#
_entry.id   AF-A0A959ECW2-F1
#
_cell.length_a   1.000
_cell.length_b   1.000
_cell.length_c   1.000
_cell.angle_alpha   90.00
_cell.angle_beta   90.00
_cell.angle_gamma   90.00
#
_symmetry.space_group_name_H-M   'P 1'
#
loop_
_entity.id
_entity.type
_entity.pdbx_description
1 polymer ?
#
loop_
_entity_poly.entity_id
_entity_poly.type
_entity_poly.pdbx_seq_one_letter_code
_entity_poly.pdbx_strand_id
1 'polypeptide(L)'
;GLIMGDHSKTGINTMFNTGTVVGVSSNVFGEGFPRNFIPSFSWGGKHGFQTYRTDKAFETAERVMARRNVDFDVQERLILLRVFEDTTRYRRWEKP
;
A
#
# COMPACT_ATOMS: atom_id res chain seq x y z
N GLY A 1 18.46 -3.82 1.70
CA GLY A 1 17.27 -4.66 1.42
C GLY A 1 16.02 -3.81 1.39
N LEU A 2 14.98 -4.29 0.71
CA LEU A 2 13.63 -3.71 0.65
C LEU A 2 12.68 -4.80 1.15
N ILE A 3 11.76 -4.44 2.04
CA ILE A 3 10.64 -5.31 2.42
C ILE A 3 9.37 -4.65 1.90
N MET A 4 8.59 -5.38 1.11
CA MET A 4 7.37 -4.86 0.49
C MET A 4 6.20 -5.77 0.83
N GLY A 5 5.19 -5.20 1.48
CA GLY A 5 3.97 -5.90 1.85
C GLY A 5 3.06 -6.17 0.65
N ASP A 6 2.18 -7.14 0.83
CA ASP A 6 1.29 -7.62 -0.23
C ASP A 6 0.41 -6.53 -0.81
N HIS A 7 0.00 -6.74 -2.06
CA HIS A 7 -0.81 -5.81 -2.84
C HIS A 7 -0.23 -4.39 -2.96
N SER A 8 1.05 -4.19 -2.65
CA SER A 8 1.73 -2.93 -2.90
C SER A 8 2.20 -2.86 -4.35
N LYS A 9 2.25 -1.65 -4.89
CA LYS A 9 2.72 -1.37 -6.25
C LYS A 9 3.64 -0.16 -6.22
N THR A 10 4.48 -0.08 -7.25
CA THR A 10 5.39 1.03 -7.44
C THR A 10 5.18 1.63 -8.82
N GLY A 11 5.42 2.93 -8.95
CA GLY A 11 5.59 3.57 -10.25
C GLY A 11 6.86 3.08 -10.92
N ILE A 12 6.91 3.20 -12.24
CA ILE A 12 8.12 2.95 -13.02
C ILE A 12 9.23 3.86 -12.49
N ASN A 13 10.43 3.30 -12.33
CA ASN A 13 11.61 4.02 -11.84
C ASN A 13 11.46 4.62 -10.42
N THR A 14 10.57 4.06 -9.59
CA THR A 14 10.50 4.44 -8.17
C THR A 14 11.78 4.04 -7.45
N MET A 15 12.44 5.00 -6.82
CA MET A 15 13.67 4.76 -6.08
C MET A 15 13.37 4.45 -4.61
N PHE A 16 14.04 3.44 -4.05
CA PHE A 16 13.93 3.06 -2.64
C PHE A 16 15.29 3.15 -1.94
N ASN A 17 15.28 3.66 -0.71
CA ASN A 17 16.46 3.61 0.15
C ASN A 17 16.70 2.19 0.66
N THR A 18 17.95 1.89 1.03
CA THR A 18 18.26 0.66 1.77
C THR A 18 17.52 0.62 3.10
N GLY A 19 16.93 -0.53 3.42
CA GLY A 19 16.17 -0.74 4.65
C GLY A 19 14.74 -0.20 4.56
N THR A 20 14.23 0.09 3.35
CA THR A 20 12.86 0.56 3.20
C THR A 20 11.87 -0.57 3.49
N VAL A 21 10.84 -0.27 4.26
CA VAL A 21 9.70 -1.12 4.56
C VAL A 21 8.44 -0.45 3.99
N VAL A 22 7.77 -1.15 3.08
CA VAL A 22 6.52 -0.72 2.47
C VAL A 22 5.37 -1.57 2.99
N GLY A 23 4.35 -0.95 3.57
CA GLY A 23 3.17 -1.64 4.11
C GLY A 23 2.20 -2.09 3.04
N VAL A 24 1.25 -2.94 3.44
CA VAL A 24 0.25 -3.59 2.57
C VAL A 24 -0.57 -2.56 1.78
N SER A 25 -0.90 -2.88 0.54
CA SER A 25 -1.74 -2.05 -0.34
C SER A 25 -1.23 -0.62 -0.52
N SER A 26 0.09 -0.42 -0.54
CA SER A 26 0.68 0.90 -0.79
C SER A 26 0.97 1.11 -2.28
N ASN A 27 0.67 2.30 -2.80
CA ASN A 27 1.06 2.73 -4.14
C ASN A 27 2.11 3.84 -4.01
N VAL A 28 3.36 3.49 -4.34
CA VAL A 28 4.52 4.37 -4.20
C VAL A 28 4.96 4.86 -5.57
N PHE A 29 4.91 6.15 -5.84
CA PHE A 29 5.23 6.72 -7.14
C PHE A 29 5.77 8.15 -7.02
N GLY A 30 6.29 8.68 -8.13
CA GLY A 30 6.89 10.00 -8.21
C GLY A 30 8.41 9.95 -8.09
N GLU A 31 9.01 11.14 -8.04
CA GLU A 31 10.46 11.29 -8.06
C GLU A 31 11.11 11.25 -6.67
N GLY A 32 12.42 10.98 -6.66
CA GLY A 32 13.24 10.96 -5.46
C GLY A 32 13.03 9.73 -4.57
N PHE A 33 13.57 9.81 -3.35
CA PHE A 33 13.56 8.72 -2.39
C PHE A 33 12.49 8.96 -1.32
N PRO A 34 11.42 8.14 -1.25
CA PRO A 34 10.46 8.18 -0.15
C PRO A 34 11.13 7.84 1.19
N ARG A 35 10.41 8.10 2.30
CA ARG A 35 10.87 7.70 3.64
C ARG A 35 11.03 6.18 3.73
N ASN A 36 12.00 5.74 4.56
CA ASN A 36 12.31 4.32 4.76
C ASN A 36 11.14 3.51 5.37
N PHE A 37 10.12 4.16 5.92
CA PHE A 37 8.90 3.49 6.35
C PHE A 37 7.70 4.12 5.66
N ILE A 38 7.01 3.31 4.87
CA ILE A 38 5.79 3.67 4.14
C ILE A 38 4.64 2.87 4.75
N PRO A 39 3.69 3.50 5.46
CA PRO A 39 2.56 2.80 6.10
C PRO A 39 1.68 2.03 5.12
N SER A 40 0.94 1.03 5.61
CA SER A 40 -0.09 0.36 4.81
C SER A 40 -1.15 1.34 4.32
N PHE A 41 -1.65 1.11 3.10
CA PHE A 41 -2.62 1.96 2.41
C PHE A 41 -2.11 3.40 2.19
N SER A 42 -0.83 3.53 1.86
CA SER A 42 -0.26 4.81 1.41
C SER A 42 -0.43 4.99 -0.10
N TRP A 43 -0.73 6.20 -0.54
CA TRP A 43 -0.78 6.58 -1.95
C TRP A 43 0.05 7.84 -2.15
N GLY A 44 1.17 7.77 -2.86
CA GLY A 44 2.07 8.91 -3.07
C GLY A 44 3.55 8.56 -3.09
N GLY A 45 4.40 9.47 -2.64
CA GLY A 45 5.85 9.31 -2.68
C GLY A 45 6.59 10.36 -1.86
N LYS A 46 7.76 10.80 -2.35
CA LYS A 46 8.62 11.78 -1.64
C LYS A 46 7.87 13.06 -1.23
N HIS A 47 6.98 13.56 -2.11
CA HIS A 47 6.23 14.80 -1.87
C HIS A 47 5.11 14.67 -0.83
N GLY A 48 4.84 13.46 -0.35
CA GLY A 48 3.77 13.20 0.60
C GLY A 48 2.99 11.96 0.24
N PHE A 49 2.22 11.51 1.21
CA PHE A 49 1.29 10.41 1.06
C PHE A 49 -0.09 10.86 1.50
N GLN A 50 -1.09 10.30 0.83
CA GLN A 50 -2.47 10.30 1.27
C GLN A 50 -2.93 8.86 1.50
N THR A 51 -4.10 8.70 2.10
CA THR A 51 -4.68 7.39 2.33
C THR A 51 -5.23 6.81 1.04
N TYR A 52 -4.83 5.58 0.75
CA TYR A 52 -5.43 4.79 -0.32
C TYR A 52 -6.76 4.23 0.16
N ARG A 53 -7.85 4.60 -0.53
CA ARG A 53 -9.19 4.17 -0.15
C ARG A 53 -9.33 2.65 -0.28
N THR A 54 -9.97 2.04 0.71
CA THR A 54 -10.16 0.58 0.79
C THR A 54 -10.99 0.03 -0.36
N ASP A 55 -12.04 0.74 -0.80
CA ASP A 55 -12.87 0.34 -1.94
C ASP A 55 -12.03 0.20 -3.23
N LYS A 56 -11.12 1.15 -3.47
CA LYS A 56 -10.20 1.10 -4.62
C LYS A 56 -9.10 0.06 -4.46
N ALA A 57 -8.60 -0.13 -3.25
CA ALA A 57 -7.66 -1.20 -2.93
C ALA A 57 -8.27 -2.58 -3.24
N PHE A 58 -9.53 -2.81 -2.85
CA PHE A 58 -10.28 -4.03 -3.10
C PHE A 58 -10.52 -4.27 -4.58
N GLU A 59 -10.99 -3.25 -5.31
CA GLU A 59 -11.17 -3.32 -6.78
C GLU A 59 -9.86 -3.71 -7.49
N THR A 60 -8.72 -3.22 -6.99
CA THR A 60 -7.39 -3.57 -7.54
C THR A 60 -6.97 -4.98 -7.15
N ALA A 61 -7.18 -5.38 -5.90
CA ALA A 61 -6.83 -6.72 -5.40
C ALA A 61 -7.59 -7.79 -6.20
N GLU A 62 -8.90 -7.60 -6.36
CA GLU A 62 -9.79 -8.45 -7.15
C GLU A 62 -9.28 -8.64 -8.59
N ARG A 63 -8.99 -7.53 -9.29
CA ARG A 63 -8.44 -7.60 -10.65
C ARG A 63 -7.09 -8.32 -10.74
N VAL A 64 -6.21 -8.15 -9.75
CA VAL A 64 -4.86 -8.73 -9.76
C VAL A 64 -4.88 -10.21 -9.36
N MET A 65 -5.79 -10.62 -8.46
CA MET A 65 -5.98 -12.01 -8.07
C MET A 65 -6.67 -12.82 -9.17
N ALA A 66 -7.67 -12.25 -9.85
CA ALA A 66 -8.35 -12.89 -10.98
C ALA A 66 -7.40 -13.31 -12.12
N ARG A 67 -6.31 -12.55 -12.36
CA ARG A 67 -5.26 -12.93 -13.35
C ARG A 67 -4.58 -14.27 -13.05
N ARG A 68 -4.64 -14.71 -11.80
CA ARG A 68 -4.07 -15.97 -11.30
C ARG A 68 -5.17 -17.01 -11.06
N ASN A 69 -6.41 -16.75 -11.49
CA ASN A 69 -7.60 -17.55 -11.20
C ASN A 69 -7.81 -17.76 -9.68
N VAL A 70 -7.51 -16.73 -8.89
CA VAL A 70 -7.77 -16.72 -7.45
C VAL A 70 -8.88 -15.71 -7.16
N ASP A 71 -9.90 -16.13 -6.43
CA ASP A 71 -11.02 -15.27 -6.05
C ASP A 71 -10.63 -14.34 -4.91
N PHE A 72 -11.03 -13.08 -5.01
CA PHE A 72 -10.92 -12.11 -3.92
C PHE A 72 -12.22 -12.13 -3.10
N ASP A 73 -12.26 -13.09 -2.19
CA ASP A 73 -13.45 -13.43 -1.42
C ASP A 73 -13.70 -12.49 -0.22
N VAL A 74 -14.69 -12.83 0.60
CA VAL A 74 -15.06 -12.06 1.79
C VAL A 74 -13.95 -12.09 2.84
N GLN A 75 -13.23 -13.20 2.99
CA GLN A 75 -12.16 -13.32 3.99
C GLN A 75 -10.99 -12.41 3.62
N GLU A 76 -10.60 -12.38 2.36
CA GLU A 76 -9.55 -11.48 1.84
C GLU A 76 -9.91 -9.99 2.07
N ARG A 77 -11.19 -9.63 1.81
CA ARG A 77 -11.70 -8.28 2.12
C ARG A 77 -11.58 -7.94 3.60
N LEU A 78 -11.96 -8.87 4.49
CA LEU A 78 -11.90 -8.69 5.93
C LEU A 78 -10.46 -8.58 6.44
N ILE A 79 -9.53 -9.37 5.90
CA ILE A 79 -8.10 -9.29 6.23
C ILE A 79 -7.55 -7.91 5.86
N LEU A 80 -7.78 -7.45 4.63
CA LEU A 80 -7.28 -6.15 4.20
C LEU A 80 -7.94 -5.00 4.97
N LEU A 81 -9.23 -5.10 5.28
CA LEU A 81 -9.92 -4.12 6.12
C LEU A 81 -9.33 -4.08 7.53
N ARG A 82 -9.07 -5.24 8.12
CA ARG A 82 -8.46 -5.34 9.45
C ARG A 82 -7.07 -4.70 9.48
N VAL A 83 -6.24 -4.97 8.48
CA VAL A 83 -4.93 -4.33 8.33
C VAL A 83 -5.07 -2.83 8.17
N PHE A 84 -6.04 -2.35 7.38
CA PHE A 84 -6.30 -0.91 7.23
C PHE A 84 -6.57 -0.24 8.58
N GLU A 85 -7.45 -0.82 9.40
CA GLU A 85 -7.83 -0.33 10.72
C GLU A 85 -6.66 -0.38 11.71
N ASP A 86 -6.02 -1.55 11.87
CA ASP A 86 -4.93 -1.77 12.84
C ASP A 86 -3.71 -0.87 12.57
N THR A 87 -3.48 -0.50 11.30
CA THR A 87 -2.32 0.32 10.89
C THR A 87 -2.59 1.82 10.84
N THR A 88 -3.81 2.28 11.14
CA THR A 88 -4.22 3.69 11.12
C THR A 88 -3.25 4.62 11.86
N ARG A 89 -2.75 4.19 13.03
CA ARG A 89 -1.79 4.96 13.84
C ARG A 89 -0.51 5.37 13.09
N TYR A 90 -0.15 4.68 12.03
CA TYR A 90 1.05 4.95 11.23
C TYR A 90 0.81 5.97 10.10
N ARG A 91 -0.45 6.18 9.68
CA ARG A 91 -0.83 7.18 8.67
C ARG A 91 -0.97 8.55 9.32
N ARG A 92 0.18 9.16 9.66
CA ARG A 92 0.23 10.41 10.44
C ARG A 92 -0.48 11.61 9.79
N TRP A 93 -0.67 11.60 8.47
CA TRP A 93 -1.40 12.63 7.73
C TRP A 93 -2.92 12.56 7.89
N GLU A 94 -3.46 11.47 8.44
CA GLU A 94 -4.89 11.37 8.78
C GLU A 94 -5.22 12.05 10.10
N LYS A 95 -4.20 12.45 10.87
CA LYS A 95 -4.43 13.21 12.11
C LYS A 95 -4.83 14.64 11.74
N PRO A 96 -5.91 15.17 12.37
CA PRO A 96 -6.28 16.57 12.23
C PRO A 96 -5.19 17.51 12.78
#